data_AF-X1VID6-F1
#
_entry.id   AF-X1VID6-F1
#
_cell.length_a   1.000
_cell.length_b   1.000
_cell.length_c   1.000
_cell.angle_alpha   90.00
_cell.angle_beta   90.00
_cell.angle_gamma   90.00
#
_symmetry.space_group_name_H-M   'P 1'
#
loop_
_entity.id
_entity.type
_entity.pdbx_description
1 polymer ?
#
loop_
_entity_poly.entity_id
_entity_poly.type
_entity_poly.pdbx_seq_one_letter_code
_entity_poly.pdbx_strand_id
1 'polypeptide(L)'
;PDPGVASGSVKIKDPAAVLNVGDIVQARILKISEPEEMQLTLALEQEPAVEGALLCMDVKTGAIKAMVGGKSFKKSEFNRATQSRRQPGSAFKPFIYTAAFDKGMTPSTIVIDSPVIFKDTLKDSLWKPQNYEEKFYGPTTLRTALVHSRNLVTIKTLKDIGIDYAADYAANMGIKSPLTRDLSMALGTSGTTLQEMVKGYSIFANQGKKA
;
A
#
# COMPACT_ATOMS: atom_id res chain seq x y z
N PRO A 1 -2.82 27.68 -7.76
CA PRO A 1 -2.80 26.20 -7.62
C PRO A 1 -4.24 25.77 -7.44
N ASP A 2 -4.81 25.13 -8.45
CA ASP A 2 -6.12 24.48 -8.29
C ASP A 2 -6.03 23.54 -7.07
N PRO A 3 -6.79 23.78 -5.99
CA PRO A 3 -6.85 22.91 -4.80
C PRO A 3 -7.16 21.45 -5.13
N GLY A 4 -7.80 21.19 -6.27
CA GLY A 4 -8.18 19.87 -6.74
C GLY A 4 -7.14 19.16 -7.63
N VAL A 5 -6.02 19.81 -7.99
CA VAL A 5 -5.05 19.24 -8.93
C VAL A 5 -3.67 19.12 -8.30
N ALA A 6 -3.03 17.95 -8.48
CA ALA A 6 -1.72 17.68 -7.92
C ALA A 6 -0.68 18.72 -8.40
N SER A 7 0.19 19.15 -7.49
CA SER A 7 1.15 20.25 -7.71
C SER A 7 2.13 20.01 -8.87
N GLY A 8 2.35 18.76 -9.28
CA GLY A 8 3.19 18.40 -10.43
C GLY A 8 2.49 18.44 -11.79
N SER A 9 1.15 18.49 -11.83
CA SER A 9 0.38 18.36 -13.07
C SER A 9 0.10 19.68 -13.79
N VAL A 10 0.18 20.82 -13.09
CA VAL A 10 -0.16 22.13 -13.67
C VAL A 10 0.91 23.15 -13.31
N LYS A 11 1.69 23.58 -14.32
CA LYS A 11 2.58 24.73 -14.20
C LYS A 11 1.78 26.01 -14.37
N ILE A 12 1.45 26.66 -13.26
CA ILE A 12 0.79 27.95 -13.25
C ILE A 12 1.86 29.02 -13.45
N LYS A 13 1.75 29.78 -14.53
CA LYS A 13 2.67 30.89 -14.85
C LYS A 13 2.17 32.25 -14.37
N ASP A 14 0.86 32.36 -14.13
CA ASP A 14 0.20 33.58 -13.69
C ASP A 14 -0.71 33.27 -12.47
N PRO A 15 -0.44 33.86 -11.30
CA PRO A 15 -1.29 33.71 -10.11
C PRO A 15 -2.73 34.19 -10.32
N ALA A 16 -2.96 35.19 -11.18
CA ALA A 16 -4.30 35.71 -11.46
C ALA A 16 -5.21 34.69 -12.16
N ALA A 17 -4.64 33.64 -12.76
CA ALA A 17 -5.40 32.56 -13.37
C ALA A 17 -6.08 31.62 -12.35
N VAL A 18 -5.72 31.72 -11.07
CA VAL A 18 -6.12 30.75 -10.03
C VAL A 18 -6.44 31.39 -8.67
N LEU A 19 -6.25 32.69 -8.52
CA LEU A 19 -6.50 33.45 -7.30
C LEU A 19 -7.26 34.73 -7.63
N ASN A 20 -8.15 35.12 -6.74
CA ASN A 20 -8.84 36.41 -6.77
C ASN A 20 -8.27 37.36 -5.71
N VAL A 21 -8.40 38.66 -5.93
CA VAL A 21 -8.05 39.67 -4.93
C VAL A 21 -8.94 39.46 -3.69
N GLY A 22 -8.30 39.26 -2.54
CA GLY A 22 -8.97 38.95 -1.26
C GLY A 22 -8.81 37.50 -0.79
N ASP A 23 -8.29 36.61 -1.63
CA ASP A 23 -8.04 35.21 -1.24
C ASP A 23 -6.98 35.10 -0.13
N ILE A 24 -7.25 34.26 0.87
CA ILE A 24 -6.29 33.91 1.91
C ILE A 24 -5.49 32.69 1.43
N VAL A 25 -4.19 32.89 1.24
CA VAL A 25 -3.28 31.85 0.72
C VAL A 25 -2.22 31.47 1.75
N GLN A 26 -1.76 30.22 1.69
CA GLN A 26 -0.52 29.82 2.38
C GLN A 26 0.66 30.19 1.49
N ALA A 27 1.65 30.88 2.06
CA ALA A 27 2.86 31.27 1.35
C ALA A 27 4.08 30.96 2.20
N ARG A 28 5.14 30.47 1.56
CA ARG A 28 6.46 30.30 2.17
C ARG A 28 7.36 31.44 1.73
N ILE A 29 8.03 32.07 2.68
CA ILE A 29 9.01 33.11 2.39
C ILE A 29 10.25 32.47 1.76
N LEU A 30 10.64 32.97 0.58
CA LEU A 30 11.86 32.56 -0.12
C LEU A 30 13.01 33.54 0.14
N LYS A 31 12.71 34.84 0.10
CA LYS A 31 13.70 35.90 0.29
C LYS A 31 13.04 37.15 0.88
N ILE A 32 13.80 37.85 1.72
CA ILE A 32 13.48 39.18 2.24
C ILE A 32 14.61 40.11 1.75
N SER A 33 14.30 41.22 1.08
CA SER A 33 15.31 42.23 0.69
C SER A 33 15.64 43.19 1.84
N GLU A 34 16.63 44.05 1.60
CA GLU A 34 17.17 44.98 2.61
C GLU A 34 16.15 45.98 3.16
N PRO A 35 16.40 46.55 4.35
CA PRO A 35 15.40 47.25 5.17
C PRO A 35 14.81 48.52 4.53
N GLU A 36 15.52 49.15 3.59
CA GLU A 36 15.09 50.40 2.95
C GLU A 36 13.97 50.19 1.92
N GLU A 37 13.87 48.98 1.33
CA GLU A 37 12.76 48.55 0.48
C GLU A 37 12.42 47.09 0.80
N MET A 38 11.50 46.88 1.74
CA MET A 38 11.11 45.53 2.17
C MET A 38 10.27 44.82 1.09
N GLN A 39 10.94 44.09 0.21
CA GLN A 39 10.35 43.21 -0.78
C GLN A 39 10.44 41.75 -0.30
N LEU A 40 9.30 41.06 -0.35
CA LEU A 40 9.18 39.65 -0.02
C LEU A 40 9.03 38.84 -1.31
N THR A 41 9.95 37.92 -1.55
CA THR A 41 9.75 36.87 -2.55
C THR A 41 9.07 35.69 -1.87
N LEU A 42 7.88 35.32 -2.35
CA LEU A 42 7.05 34.27 -1.75
C LEU A 42 6.84 33.11 -2.73
N ALA A 43 6.80 31.89 -2.21
CA ALA A 43 6.26 30.73 -2.91
C ALA A 43 4.83 30.47 -2.43
N LEU A 44 3.91 30.30 -3.38
CA LEU A 44 2.55 29.88 -3.08
C LEU A 44 2.55 28.40 -2.69
N GLU A 45 2.08 28.10 -1.49
CA GLU A 45 2.03 26.76 -0.93
C GLU A 45 0.58 26.24 -0.96
N GLN A 46 0.45 24.93 -1.11
CA GLN A 46 -0.83 24.26 -0.97
C GLN A 46 -0.66 23.16 0.05
N GLU A 47 -1.62 23.07 0.96
CA GLU A 47 -1.62 21.98 1.90
C GLU A 47 -2.12 20.70 1.20
N PRO A 48 -1.30 19.64 1.05
CA PRO A 48 -1.77 18.42 0.40
C PRO A 48 -3.01 17.86 1.09
N ALA A 49 -4.04 17.56 0.28
CA ALA A 49 -5.25 16.87 0.72
C ALA A 49 -4.99 15.39 1.04
N VAL A 50 -3.91 14.82 0.51
CA VAL A 50 -3.49 13.44 0.80
C VAL A 50 -2.96 13.31 2.23
N GLU A 51 -3.26 12.18 2.84
CA GLU A 51 -2.79 11.81 4.17
C GLU A 51 -1.80 10.65 4.10
N GLY A 52 -1.03 10.48 5.18
CA GLY A 52 -0.05 9.41 5.29
C GLY A 52 0.03 8.86 6.70
N ALA A 53 0.69 7.72 6.84
CA ALA A 53 1.04 7.13 8.12
C ALA A 53 2.43 6.51 8.04
N LEU A 54 3.15 6.53 9.15
CA LEU A 54 4.44 5.86 9.30
C LEU A 54 4.45 5.10 10.61
N LEU A 55 5.00 3.89 10.58
CA LEU A 55 5.23 3.08 11.76
C LEU A 55 6.59 2.40 11.64
N CYS A 56 7.43 2.59 12.64
CA CYS A 56 8.72 1.92 12.78
C CYS A 56 8.72 1.11 14.07
N MET A 57 9.12 -0.17 13.97
CA MET A 57 9.08 -1.13 15.05
C MET A 57 10.42 -1.88 15.11
N ASP A 58 10.91 -2.10 16.33
CA ASP A 58 12.03 -3.01 16.57
C ASP A 58 11.60 -4.46 16.31
N VAL A 59 12.28 -5.13 15.37
CA VAL A 59 11.87 -6.45 14.89
C VAL A 59 12.04 -7.57 15.93
N LYS A 60 12.87 -7.36 16.95
CA LYS A 60 13.15 -8.37 17.99
C LYS A 60 12.23 -8.25 19.19
N THR A 61 11.91 -7.01 19.57
CA THR A 61 11.20 -6.70 20.82
C THR A 61 9.77 -6.21 20.61
N GLY A 62 9.39 -5.84 19.38
CA GLY A 62 8.10 -5.26 19.07
C GLY A 62 7.93 -3.81 19.53
N ALA A 63 9.00 -3.21 20.09
CA ALA A 63 8.97 -1.84 20.59
C ALA A 63 8.76 -0.85 19.43
N ILE A 64 7.76 0.02 19.56
CA ILE A 64 7.50 1.09 18.59
C ILE A 64 8.59 2.15 18.76
N LYS A 65 9.36 2.38 17.69
CA LYS A 65 10.42 3.41 17.65
C LYS A 65 9.90 4.75 17.15
N ALA A 66 8.95 4.72 16.21
CA ALA A 66 8.28 5.91 15.71
C ALA A 66 6.88 5.55 15.23
N MET A 67 5.93 6.46 15.43
CA MET A 67 4.57 6.34 14.92
C MET A 67 4.04 7.71 14.53
N VAL A 68 3.57 7.84 13.30
CA VAL A 68 2.92 9.02 12.75
C VAL A 68 1.58 8.58 12.18
N GLY A 69 0.48 9.07 12.77
CA GLY A 69 -0.88 8.69 12.41
C GLY A 69 -1.55 9.55 11.34
N GLY A 70 -0.90 10.63 10.91
CA GLY A 70 -1.44 11.61 9.99
C GLY A 70 -0.51 12.80 9.89
N LYS A 71 -0.80 13.68 8.94
CA LYS A 71 0.02 14.87 8.67
C LYS A 71 0.06 15.86 9.83
N SER A 72 -1.07 16.08 10.52
CA SER A 72 -1.18 17.02 11.63
C SER A 72 -2.17 16.54 12.68
N PHE A 73 -1.67 16.26 13.88
CA PHE A 73 -2.50 15.85 15.02
C PHE A 73 -3.53 16.92 15.39
N LYS A 74 -3.16 18.21 15.32
CA LYS A 74 -4.06 19.34 15.61
C LYS A 74 -5.26 19.40 14.67
N LYS A 75 -5.14 18.86 13.45
CA LYS A 75 -6.23 18.82 12.46
C LYS A 75 -7.04 17.54 12.55
N SER A 76 -6.38 16.43 12.87
CA SER A 76 -7.00 15.12 12.96
C SER A 76 -6.23 14.26 13.95
N GLU A 77 -6.87 13.92 15.07
CA GLU A 77 -6.33 13.00 16.07
C GLU A 77 -6.46 11.53 15.64
N PHE A 78 -7.11 11.25 14.51
CA PHE A 78 -7.29 9.91 13.97
C PHE A 78 -5.93 9.31 13.56
N ASN A 79 -5.55 8.22 14.23
CA ASN A 79 -4.28 7.55 14.03
C ASN A 79 -4.39 6.49 12.92
N ARG A 80 -4.01 6.88 11.70
CA ARG A 80 -4.04 5.99 10.53
C ARG A 80 -3.05 4.82 10.63
N ALA A 81 -2.04 4.88 11.50
CA ALA A 81 -1.12 3.76 11.67
C ALA A 81 -1.79 2.55 12.35
N THR A 82 -2.80 2.78 13.18
CA THR A 82 -3.44 1.73 14.00
C THR A 82 -4.95 1.59 13.77
N GLN A 83 -5.63 2.64 13.32
CA GLN A 83 -7.09 2.67 13.18
C GLN A 83 -7.56 2.60 11.72
N SER A 84 -6.74 3.06 10.76
CA SER A 84 -7.11 3.06 9.34
C SER A 84 -6.91 1.67 8.74
N ARG A 85 -8.00 1.03 8.33
CA ARG A 85 -7.95 -0.17 7.48
C ARG A 85 -7.93 0.23 6.01
N ARG A 86 -6.88 -0.16 5.29
CA ARG A 86 -6.72 0.06 3.85
C ARG A 86 -6.32 -1.23 3.17
N GLN A 87 -6.68 -1.37 1.90
CA GLN A 87 -6.25 -2.50 1.09
C GLN A 87 -4.73 -2.44 0.93
N PRO A 88 -3.96 -3.42 1.43
CA PRO A 88 -2.51 -3.44 1.28
C PRO A 88 -2.06 -3.72 -0.16
N GLY A 89 -2.96 -4.22 -1.01
CA GLY A 89 -2.65 -4.55 -2.38
C GLY A 89 -1.55 -5.61 -2.47
N SER A 90 -0.60 -5.40 -3.38
CA SER A 90 0.53 -6.32 -3.58
C SER A 90 1.44 -6.51 -2.37
N ALA A 91 1.39 -5.63 -1.36
CA ALA A 91 2.11 -5.83 -0.11
C ALA A 91 1.58 -7.04 0.70
N PHE A 92 0.41 -7.60 0.33
CA PHE A 92 -0.09 -8.83 0.95
C PHE A 92 0.54 -10.11 0.36
N LYS A 93 1.17 -10.04 -0.81
CA LYS A 93 1.68 -11.24 -1.50
C LYS A 93 2.68 -12.03 -0.65
N PRO A 94 3.65 -11.44 0.07
CA PRO A 94 4.58 -12.21 0.89
C PRO A 94 3.91 -13.20 1.85
N PHE A 95 2.75 -12.86 2.44
CA PHE A 95 2.00 -13.77 3.31
C PHE A 95 1.54 -15.04 2.56
N ILE A 96 1.07 -14.90 1.32
CA ILE A 96 0.64 -16.02 0.47
C ILE A 96 1.84 -16.89 0.07
N TYR A 97 2.94 -16.26 -0.35
CA TYR A 97 4.13 -16.98 -0.82
C TYR A 97 4.81 -17.74 0.33
N THR A 98 4.91 -17.15 1.52
CA THR A 98 5.46 -17.85 2.68
C THR A 98 4.57 -19.00 3.11
N ALA A 99 3.24 -18.83 3.13
CA ALA A 99 2.32 -19.94 3.37
C ALA A 99 2.53 -21.08 2.35
N ALA A 100 2.75 -20.74 1.07
CA ALA A 100 3.04 -21.71 0.03
C ALA A 100 4.36 -22.45 0.22
N PHE A 101 5.40 -21.74 0.67
CA PHE A 101 6.69 -22.35 0.97
C PHE A 101 6.61 -23.34 2.13
N ASP A 102 5.90 -22.99 3.20
CA ASP A 102 5.65 -23.89 4.32
C ASP A 102 4.75 -25.08 3.94
N LYS A 103 4.01 -24.96 2.84
CA LYS A 103 3.23 -26.06 2.24
C LYS A 103 4.02 -26.92 1.24
N GLY A 104 5.33 -26.71 1.14
CA GLY A 104 6.24 -27.53 0.33
C GLY A 104 6.56 -26.98 -1.07
N MET A 105 6.02 -25.81 -1.45
CA MET A 105 6.51 -25.12 -2.65
C MET A 105 7.89 -24.50 -2.39
N THR A 106 8.63 -24.21 -3.45
CA THR A 106 9.96 -23.58 -3.35
C THR A 106 10.02 -22.34 -4.22
N PRO A 107 11.03 -21.47 -4.04
CA PRO A 107 11.23 -20.33 -4.94
C PRO A 107 11.40 -20.72 -6.41
N SER A 108 11.78 -21.97 -6.71
CA SER A 108 11.92 -22.50 -8.08
C SER A 108 10.68 -23.23 -8.60
N THR A 109 9.63 -23.42 -7.78
CA THR A 109 8.34 -23.96 -8.25
C THR A 109 7.83 -23.11 -9.41
N ILE A 110 7.47 -23.77 -10.51
CA ILE A 110 6.98 -23.14 -11.73
C ILE A 110 5.46 -23.10 -11.68
N VAL A 111 4.90 -21.92 -11.91
CA VAL A 111 3.47 -21.70 -12.13
C VAL A 111 3.30 -21.04 -13.50
N ILE A 112 2.30 -21.50 -14.25
CA ILE A 112 2.04 -20.96 -15.58
C ILE A 112 1.32 -19.61 -15.45
N ASP A 113 1.97 -18.53 -15.86
CA ASP A 113 1.37 -17.21 -16.01
C ASP A 113 0.60 -17.12 -17.33
N SER A 114 -0.67 -17.52 -17.27
CA SER A 114 -1.59 -17.59 -18.41
C SER A 114 -2.99 -17.13 -17.99
N PRO A 115 -3.82 -16.66 -18.94
CA PRO A 115 -5.19 -16.24 -18.64
C PRO A 115 -5.95 -17.34 -17.91
N VAL A 116 -6.75 -16.94 -16.92
CA VAL A 116 -7.61 -17.85 -16.18
C VAL A 116 -8.94 -17.16 -15.93
N ILE A 117 -10.01 -17.94 -16.01
CA ILE A 117 -11.35 -17.51 -15.69
C ILE A 117 -11.78 -18.31 -14.48
N PHE A 118 -12.17 -17.62 -13.41
CA PHE A 118 -12.74 -18.25 -12.23
C PHE A 118 -14.24 -18.00 -12.20
N LYS A 119 -15.01 -19.03 -11.84
CA LYS A 119 -16.41 -18.82 -11.51
C LYS A 119 -16.46 -18.17 -10.13
N ASP A 120 -17.03 -16.97 -10.05
CA ASP A 120 -17.32 -16.30 -8.79
C ASP A 120 -18.53 -17.03 -8.16
N THR A 121 -18.25 -17.80 -7.11
CA THR A 121 -19.28 -18.57 -6.39
C THR A 121 -20.25 -17.67 -5.61
N LEU A 122 -19.92 -16.40 -5.38
CA LEU A 122 -20.74 -15.45 -4.63
C LEU A 122 -21.65 -14.61 -5.54
N LYS A 123 -21.29 -14.41 -6.82
CA LYS A 123 -22.01 -13.49 -7.73
C LYS A 123 -22.54 -14.12 -9.02
N ASP A 124 -22.47 -15.45 -9.15
CA ASP A 124 -22.77 -16.18 -10.40
C ASP A 124 -22.20 -15.48 -11.65
N SER A 125 -20.97 -14.97 -11.50
CA SER A 125 -20.27 -14.17 -12.51
C SER A 125 -18.92 -14.79 -12.82
N LEU A 126 -18.35 -14.43 -13.97
CA LEU A 126 -17.01 -14.88 -14.36
C LEU A 126 -15.99 -13.81 -13.98
N TRP A 127 -15.05 -14.16 -13.10
CA TRP A 127 -13.93 -13.30 -12.75
C TRP A 127 -12.73 -13.59 -13.65
N LYS A 128 -12.25 -12.56 -14.35
CA LYS A 128 -11.09 -12.61 -15.27
C LYS A 128 -9.98 -11.68 -14.78
N PRO A 129 -9.14 -12.11 -13.81
CA PRO A 129 -8.04 -11.29 -13.33
C PRO A 129 -7.00 -11.04 -14.44
N GLN A 130 -6.27 -9.93 -14.32
CA GLN A 130 -5.19 -9.55 -15.23
C GLN A 130 -3.94 -9.12 -14.46
N ASN A 131 -2.78 -9.27 -15.09
CA ASN A 131 -1.52 -8.68 -14.61
C ASN A 131 -1.51 -7.18 -14.90
N TYR A 132 -0.81 -6.40 -14.08
CA TYR A 132 -0.69 -4.94 -14.28
C TYR A 132 -0.13 -4.56 -15.65
N GLU A 133 0.82 -5.34 -16.17
CA GLU A 133 1.45 -5.10 -17.48
C GLU A 133 0.64 -5.69 -18.66
N GLU A 134 -0.53 -6.29 -18.40
CA GLU A 134 -1.42 -6.96 -19.38
C GLU A 134 -0.73 -8.02 -20.28
N LYS A 135 0.47 -8.45 -19.88
CA LYS A 135 1.28 -9.48 -20.55
C LYS A 135 1.25 -10.79 -19.77
N PHE A 136 1.38 -11.88 -20.51
CA PHE A 136 1.52 -13.24 -19.99
C PHE A 136 2.95 -13.72 -20.24
N TYR A 137 3.58 -14.25 -19.20
CA TYR A 137 4.99 -14.66 -19.25
C TYR A 137 5.16 -16.19 -19.37
N GLY A 138 4.07 -16.96 -19.34
CA GLY A 138 4.13 -18.41 -19.41
C GLY A 138 4.76 -19.02 -18.16
N PRO A 139 5.55 -20.11 -18.26
CA PRO A 139 6.20 -20.75 -17.12
C PRO A 139 7.04 -19.76 -16.30
N THR A 140 6.61 -19.46 -15.08
CA THR A 140 7.23 -18.45 -14.21
C THR A 140 7.55 -19.06 -12.85
N THR A 141 8.75 -18.85 -12.33
CA THR A 141 9.09 -19.31 -10.97
C THR A 141 8.40 -18.45 -9.92
N LEU A 142 8.09 -19.01 -8.73
CA LEU A 142 7.53 -18.24 -7.63
C LEU A 142 8.44 -17.06 -7.21
N ARG A 143 9.76 -17.22 -7.27
CA ARG A 143 10.72 -16.12 -7.05
C ARG A 143 10.46 -14.97 -8.01
N THR A 144 10.46 -15.24 -9.32
CA THR A 144 10.25 -14.24 -10.37
C THR A 144 8.87 -13.60 -10.24
N ALA A 145 7.85 -14.40 -9.92
CA ALA A 145 6.49 -13.92 -9.74
C ALA A 145 6.36 -12.94 -8.57
N LEU A 146 7.03 -13.19 -7.44
CA LEU A 146 7.05 -12.26 -6.32
C LEU A 146 7.82 -10.97 -6.64
N VAL A 147 9.00 -11.08 -7.27
CA VAL A 147 9.83 -9.92 -7.68
C VAL A 147 9.06 -8.97 -8.61
N HIS A 148 8.35 -9.51 -9.59
CA HIS A 148 7.56 -8.71 -10.54
C HIS A 148 6.09 -8.55 -10.14
N SER A 149 5.72 -8.97 -8.92
CA SER A 149 4.36 -8.88 -8.40
C SER A 149 3.30 -9.42 -9.39
N ARG A 150 3.52 -10.60 -9.96
CA ARG A 150 2.60 -11.22 -10.94
C ARG A 150 1.30 -11.64 -10.27
N ASN A 151 0.17 -11.06 -10.70
CA ASN A 151 -1.14 -11.29 -10.09
C ASN A 151 -1.62 -12.72 -10.33
N LEU A 152 -1.56 -13.18 -11.58
CA LEU A 152 -2.10 -14.49 -11.97
C LEU A 152 -1.36 -15.65 -11.30
N VAL A 153 -0.03 -15.57 -11.21
CA VAL A 153 0.77 -16.55 -10.48
C VAL A 153 0.35 -16.58 -9.02
N THR A 154 0.22 -15.41 -8.36
CA THR A 154 -0.18 -15.35 -6.95
C THR A 154 -1.59 -15.93 -6.73
N ILE A 155 -2.54 -15.66 -7.63
CA ILE A 155 -3.90 -16.21 -7.53
C ILE A 155 -3.88 -17.74 -7.69
N LYS A 156 -3.11 -18.27 -8.65
CA LYS A 156 -2.96 -19.72 -8.85
C LYS A 156 -2.30 -20.37 -7.63
N THR A 157 -1.23 -19.75 -7.09
CA THR A 157 -0.60 -20.19 -5.84
C THR A 157 -1.59 -20.22 -4.69
N LEU A 158 -2.39 -19.16 -4.48
CA LEU A 158 -3.42 -19.13 -3.43
C LEU A 158 -4.44 -20.27 -3.61
N LYS A 159 -4.91 -20.48 -4.85
CA LYS A 159 -5.82 -21.58 -5.17
C LYS A 159 -5.23 -22.93 -4.80
N ASP A 160 -3.98 -23.17 -5.17
CA ASP A 160 -3.29 -24.45 -4.98
C ASP A 160 -3.03 -24.75 -3.49
N ILE A 161 -2.67 -23.72 -2.71
CA ILE A 161 -2.43 -23.88 -1.27
C ILE A 161 -3.72 -23.83 -0.44
N GLY A 162 -4.83 -23.41 -1.02
CA GLY A 162 -6.12 -23.26 -0.36
C GLY A 162 -6.28 -21.91 0.33
N ILE A 163 -7.45 -21.30 0.12
CA ILE A 163 -7.79 -19.97 0.62
C ILE A 163 -7.80 -19.93 2.15
N ASP A 164 -8.45 -20.91 2.79
CA ASP A 164 -8.58 -20.94 4.24
C ASP A 164 -7.22 -21.11 4.93
N TYR A 165 -6.39 -22.01 4.41
CA TYR A 165 -5.03 -22.20 4.89
C TYR A 165 -4.22 -20.90 4.83
N ALA A 166 -4.26 -20.18 3.71
CA ALA A 166 -3.54 -18.92 3.56
C ALA A 166 -4.09 -17.81 4.48
N ALA A 167 -5.41 -17.73 4.66
CA ALA A 167 -6.04 -16.76 5.55
C ALA A 167 -5.66 -17.02 7.02
N ASP A 168 -5.70 -18.27 7.46
CA ASP A 168 -5.32 -18.68 8.82
C ASP A 168 -3.81 -18.47 9.05
N TYR A 169 -2.98 -18.74 8.03
CA TYR A 169 -1.55 -18.47 8.05
C TYR A 169 -1.27 -16.96 8.24
N ALA A 170 -1.92 -16.09 7.46
CA ALA A 170 -1.81 -14.64 7.64
C ALA A 170 -2.29 -14.17 9.02
N ALA A 171 -3.36 -14.78 9.55
CA ALA A 171 -3.86 -14.48 10.90
C ALA A 171 -2.87 -14.89 12.00
N ASN A 172 -2.17 -16.00 11.79
CA ASN A 172 -1.06 -16.42 12.64
C ASN A 172 0.11 -15.45 12.55
N MET A 173 0.39 -14.87 11.39
CA MET A 173 1.41 -13.83 11.22
C MET A 173 1.04 -12.47 11.82
N GLY A 174 -0.18 -12.29 12.35
CA GLY A 174 -0.58 -11.08 13.07
C GLY A 174 -1.59 -10.20 12.34
N ILE A 175 -2.11 -10.63 11.19
CA ILE A 175 -3.23 -9.95 10.52
C ILE A 175 -4.53 -10.29 11.27
N LYS A 176 -5.09 -9.36 12.05
CA LYS A 176 -6.32 -9.57 12.83
C LYS A 176 -7.55 -9.00 12.18
N SER A 177 -7.37 -8.08 11.23
CA SER A 177 -8.43 -7.55 10.39
C SER A 177 -9.10 -8.68 9.61
N PRO A 178 -10.43 -8.61 9.40
CA PRO A 178 -11.17 -9.65 8.71
C PRO A 178 -10.66 -9.76 7.26
N LEU A 179 -10.32 -10.99 6.86
CA LEU A 179 -9.90 -11.32 5.52
C LEU A 179 -11.06 -11.96 4.75
N THR A 180 -11.32 -11.46 3.55
CA THR A 180 -12.24 -12.11 2.62
C THR A 180 -11.63 -13.42 2.17
N ARG A 181 -12.37 -14.53 2.37
CA ARG A 181 -11.94 -15.89 2.01
C ARG A 181 -12.35 -16.21 0.57
N ASP A 182 -11.78 -15.48 -0.37
CA ASP A 182 -11.88 -15.75 -1.80
C ASP A 182 -10.52 -15.59 -2.50
N LEU A 183 -10.46 -15.85 -3.81
CA LEU A 183 -9.22 -15.72 -4.59
C LEU A 183 -8.74 -14.26 -4.74
N SER A 184 -9.59 -13.27 -4.50
CA SER A 184 -9.19 -11.86 -4.54
C SER A 184 -8.23 -11.51 -3.40
N MET A 185 -8.21 -12.30 -2.32
CA MET A 185 -7.24 -12.16 -1.22
C MET A 185 -5.78 -12.17 -1.72
N ALA A 186 -5.49 -12.90 -2.81
CA ALA A 186 -4.16 -12.90 -3.46
C ALA A 186 -3.71 -11.50 -3.91
N LEU A 187 -4.65 -10.57 -4.08
CA LEU A 187 -4.43 -9.19 -4.51
C LEU A 187 -4.50 -8.18 -3.36
N GLY A 188 -4.67 -8.64 -2.11
CA GLY A 188 -4.72 -7.77 -0.93
C GLY A 188 -5.96 -6.87 -0.89
N THR A 189 -7.13 -7.41 -1.23
CA THR A 189 -8.43 -6.70 -1.30
C THR A 189 -9.09 -6.46 0.07
N SER A 190 -8.62 -7.13 1.13
CA SER A 190 -9.12 -6.95 2.49
C SER A 190 -8.41 -5.78 3.17
N GLY A 191 -9.15 -4.98 3.94
CA GLY A 191 -8.58 -3.82 4.63
C GLY A 191 -7.78 -4.24 5.87
N THR A 192 -6.48 -3.90 5.92
CA THR A 192 -5.59 -4.13 7.06
C THR A 192 -5.05 -2.80 7.59
N THR A 193 -4.64 -2.76 8.85
CA THR A 193 -3.95 -1.60 9.41
C THR A 193 -2.45 -1.64 9.09
N LEU A 194 -1.80 -0.47 9.09
CA LEU A 194 -0.34 -0.41 8.90
C LEU A 194 0.40 -1.19 10.00
N GLN A 195 -0.10 -1.12 11.24
CA GLN A 195 0.47 -1.86 12.37
C GLN A 195 0.46 -3.38 12.15
N GLU A 196 -0.62 -3.94 11.62
CA GLU A 196 -0.70 -5.37 11.30
C GLU A 196 0.31 -5.76 10.22
N MET A 197 0.42 -4.94 9.18
CA MET A 197 1.37 -5.18 8.09
C MET A 197 2.82 -5.13 8.60
N VAL A 198 3.18 -4.12 9.39
CA VAL A 198 4.54 -4.00 9.97
C VAL A 198 4.87 -5.19 10.89
N LYS A 199 3.92 -5.61 11.74
CA LYS A 199 4.08 -6.81 12.59
C LYS A 199 4.23 -8.09 11.78
N GLY A 200 3.43 -8.25 10.72
CA GLY A 200 3.54 -9.41 9.83
C GLY A 200 4.89 -9.45 9.11
N TYR A 201 5.35 -8.31 8.61
CA TYR A 201 6.65 -8.21 7.93
C TYR A 201 7.85 -8.38 8.87
N SER A 202 7.72 -8.02 10.15
CA SER A 202 8.84 -8.21 11.10
C SER A 202 9.21 -9.67 11.30
N ILE A 203 8.27 -10.61 11.08
CA ILE A 203 8.54 -12.05 11.16
C ILE A 203 9.62 -12.46 10.16
N PHE A 204 9.61 -11.91 8.94
CA PHE A 204 10.66 -12.18 7.94
C PHE A 204 12.03 -11.69 8.43
N ALA A 205 12.08 -10.46 8.92
CA ALA A 205 13.31 -9.85 9.45
C ALA A 205 13.81 -10.53 10.74
N ASN A 206 12.90 -11.14 11.51
CA ASN A 206 13.17 -11.84 12.77
C ASN A 206 13.21 -13.37 12.60
N GLN A 207 13.53 -13.85 11.40
CA GLN A 207 13.80 -15.27 11.11
C GLN A 207 12.66 -16.22 11.54
N GLY A 208 11.41 -15.83 11.26
CA GLY A 208 10.22 -16.64 11.57
C GLY A 208 9.65 -16.41 12.98
N LYS A 209 10.25 -15.55 13.80
CA LYS A 209 9.76 -15.26 15.16
C LYS A 209 8.87 -14.02 15.19
N LYS A 210 7.78 -14.11 15.95
CA LYS A 210 6.96 -12.94 16.30
C LYS A 210 7.74 -12.07 17.30
N ALA A 211 7.63 -10.76 17.10
CA ALA A 211 8.13 -9.76 18.03
C ALA A 211 7.13 -9.55 19.18
#